data_AF-A0A838I267-F1
#
_entry.id   AF-A0A838I267-F1
#
_cell.length_a   1.000
_cell.length_b   1.000
_cell.length_c   1.000
_cell.angle_alpha   90.00
_cell.angle_beta   90.00
_cell.angle_gamma   90.00
#
_symmetry.space_group_name_H-M   'P 1'
#
loop_
_entity.id
_entity.type
_entity.pdbx_description
1 polymer ?
#
loop_
_entity_poly.entity_id
_entity_poly.type
_entity_poly.pdbx_seq_one_letter_code
_entity_poly.pdbx_strand_id
1 'polypeptide(L)'
;MRSRLLVLASPEPVLPKVRFDRLEVRLRGEARSRFSVVFTLAIVLAACSPATTAEHNGIKIWEEFSGDDALRHVQALVDLGPRPPGSEALQQARAYLAKELDGFGWGVTRQSFTDDTPEGKITFVNLIATFPAGASQAIPSFLLCSHYDTKLFANARFVGANDGGSSNGVLLEMARVLSKQPKLAARVQLVFFDGEEAYVSFTDTDGLYGSRYFAKQLAAAGKTKQFKGGILFDMVGDKSLTVTLPPDSPPTITRGIFAAAEALNVRRHFTYASGAITDDHTPLNAAGIPTIDLIDFEYPAWHTPDDTMDKISAESLDIVGSVAARYLADEALK
;
A
#
# COMPACT_ATOMS: atom_id res chain seq x y z
N MET A 1 38.90 -24.06 -37.42
CA MET A 1 38.00 -24.47 -38.53
C MET A 1 36.57 -24.13 -38.14
N ARG A 2 35.85 -23.43 -39.03
CA ARG A 2 34.50 -22.88 -38.81
C ARG A 2 33.45 -24.00 -38.93
N SER A 3 32.43 -23.96 -38.08
CA SER A 3 31.13 -24.59 -38.36
C SER A 3 30.01 -23.61 -38.05
N ARG A 4 29.30 -23.18 -39.11
CA ARG A 4 28.09 -22.35 -39.10
C ARG A 4 26.88 -23.25 -38.85
N LEU A 5 25.94 -22.80 -38.03
CA LEU A 5 24.59 -23.38 -37.94
C LEU A 5 23.59 -22.36 -38.48
N LEU A 6 22.86 -22.75 -39.52
CA LEU A 6 21.77 -22.01 -40.15
C LEU A 6 20.50 -22.15 -39.28
N VAL A 7 19.79 -21.04 -39.03
CA VAL A 7 18.42 -21.03 -38.49
C VAL A 7 17.49 -20.59 -39.60
N LEU A 8 16.51 -21.44 -39.94
CA LEU A 8 15.46 -21.18 -40.93
C LEU A 8 14.26 -20.51 -40.23
N ALA A 9 13.82 -19.38 -40.79
CA ALA A 9 12.65 -18.62 -40.36
C ALA A 9 11.35 -19.23 -40.94
N SER A 10 10.30 -19.28 -40.13
CA SER A 10 8.92 -19.66 -40.54
C SER A 10 8.12 -18.42 -40.96
N PRO A 11 7.18 -18.55 -41.93
CA PRO A 11 6.47 -17.39 -42.50
C PRO A 11 5.21 -16.97 -41.72
N GLU A 12 4.95 -15.66 -41.70
CA GLU A 12 3.75 -15.04 -41.13
C GLU A 12 2.48 -15.26 -42.00
N PRO A 13 1.27 -15.29 -41.40
CA PRO A 13 0.02 -15.40 -42.13
C PRO A 13 -0.53 -14.05 -42.62
N VAL A 14 -0.98 -14.04 -43.87
CA VAL A 14 -1.63 -12.91 -44.57
C VAL A 14 -3.12 -12.88 -44.27
N LEU A 15 -3.65 -11.75 -43.81
CA LEU A 15 -5.09 -11.49 -43.65
C LEU A 15 -5.68 -10.77 -44.89
N PRO A 16 -6.90 -11.11 -45.35
CA PRO A 16 -7.50 -10.50 -46.52
C PRO A 16 -8.16 -9.13 -46.25
N LYS A 17 -8.01 -8.21 -47.21
CA LYS A 17 -8.61 -6.88 -47.23
C LYS A 17 -10.10 -6.95 -47.61
N VAL A 18 -10.97 -6.37 -46.79
CA VAL A 18 -12.40 -6.16 -47.08
C VAL A 18 -12.57 -4.81 -47.80
N ARG A 19 -13.31 -4.81 -48.91
CA ARG A 19 -13.63 -3.65 -49.75
C ARG A 19 -15.05 -3.19 -49.43
N PHE A 20 -15.24 -1.90 -49.13
CA PHE A 20 -16.57 -1.31 -48.96
C PHE A 20 -16.98 -0.56 -50.23
N ASP A 21 -18.00 -1.05 -50.92
CA ASP A 21 -18.64 -0.33 -52.03
C ASP A 21 -19.68 0.66 -51.49
N ARG A 22 -19.59 1.91 -51.97
CA ARG A 22 -20.55 3.00 -51.74
C ARG A 22 -21.85 2.71 -52.50
N LEU A 23 -22.97 2.66 -51.79
CA LEU A 23 -24.30 2.78 -52.41
C LEU A 23 -24.71 4.26 -52.44
N GLU A 24 -24.72 4.86 -53.63
CA GLU A 24 -25.51 6.06 -53.91
C GLU A 24 -26.92 5.62 -54.29
N VAL A 25 -27.94 6.18 -53.64
CA VAL A 25 -29.33 6.09 -54.10
C VAL A 25 -29.85 7.49 -54.33
N ARG A 26 -30.13 7.78 -55.60
CA ARG A 26 -30.78 8.99 -56.09
C ARG A 26 -32.12 8.59 -56.68
N LEU A 27 -33.23 9.09 -56.14
CA LEU A 27 -34.53 9.03 -56.81
C LEU A 27 -35.25 10.39 -56.72
N ARG A 28 -35.53 10.95 -57.91
CA ARG A 28 -36.61 11.89 -58.23
C ARG A 28 -37.94 11.25 -57.76
N GLY A 29 -38.91 11.93 -57.16
CA GLY A 29 -39.57 13.16 -57.55
C GLY A 29 -41.02 12.80 -57.91
N GLU A 30 -42.02 13.33 -57.20
CA GLU A 30 -43.30 13.86 -57.74
C GLU A 30 -44.38 14.11 -56.66
N ALA A 31 -45.16 15.16 -56.94
CA ALA A 31 -46.57 15.39 -56.60
C ALA A 31 -47.04 15.66 -55.15
N ARG A 32 -47.18 16.97 -54.87
CA ARG A 32 -48.31 17.67 -54.24
C ARG A 32 -49.38 16.85 -53.51
N SER A 33 -49.51 17.07 -52.20
CA SER A 33 -50.81 17.19 -51.52
C SER A 33 -50.68 18.15 -50.34
N ARG A 34 -51.53 19.17 -50.32
CA ARG A 34 -51.63 20.14 -49.22
C ARG A 34 -52.43 19.49 -48.09
N PHE A 35 -51.75 19.04 -47.05
CA PHE A 35 -52.35 18.76 -45.75
C PHE A 35 -51.62 19.61 -44.71
N SER A 36 -52.31 20.61 -44.16
CA SER A 36 -51.87 21.32 -42.98
C SER A 36 -51.95 20.36 -41.79
N VAL A 37 -50.85 19.65 -41.52
CA VAL A 37 -50.66 18.91 -40.28
C VAL A 37 -50.13 19.90 -39.25
N VAL A 38 -50.97 20.25 -38.28
CA VAL A 38 -50.56 20.94 -37.06
C VAL A 38 -49.68 19.96 -36.28
N PHE A 39 -48.35 20.12 -36.39
CA PHE A 39 -47.40 19.43 -35.52
C PHE A 39 -47.50 20.06 -34.12
N THR A 40 -48.32 19.48 -33.24
CA THR A 40 -48.17 19.70 -31.81
C THR A 40 -46.88 18.99 -31.40
N LEU A 41 -45.81 19.77 -31.26
CA LEU A 41 -44.54 19.30 -30.72
C LEU A 41 -44.76 18.92 -29.25
N ALA A 42 -45.14 17.67 -28.99
CA ALA A 42 -45.03 17.10 -27.67
C ALA A 42 -43.54 16.93 -27.37
N ILE A 43 -42.96 17.94 -26.70
CA ILE A 43 -41.65 17.83 -26.09
C ILE A 43 -41.79 16.76 -24.99
N VAL A 44 -41.45 15.53 -25.32
CA VAL A 44 -41.11 14.52 -24.31
C VAL A 44 -39.84 15.03 -23.68
N LEU A 45 -39.98 15.75 -22.57
CA LEU A 45 -38.90 15.94 -21.62
C LEU A 45 -38.52 14.53 -21.15
N ALA A 46 -37.56 13.93 -21.86
CA ALA A 46 -36.75 12.88 -21.29
C ALA A 46 -36.12 13.53 -20.06
N ALA A 47 -36.74 13.29 -18.90
CA ALA A 47 -36.09 13.49 -17.64
C ALA A 47 -34.85 12.60 -17.69
N CYS A 48 -33.73 13.19 -18.09
CA CYS A 48 -32.43 12.75 -17.64
C CYS A 48 -32.53 12.84 -16.12
N SER A 49 -32.96 11.74 -15.49
CA SER A 49 -32.58 11.48 -14.12
C SER A 49 -31.08 11.73 -14.10
N PRO A 50 -30.57 12.68 -13.30
CA PRO A 50 -29.14 12.71 -13.09
C PRO A 50 -28.80 11.29 -12.65
N ALA A 51 -27.91 10.64 -13.40
CA ALA A 51 -27.27 9.45 -12.90
C ALA A 51 -26.83 9.84 -11.50
N THR A 52 -27.46 9.23 -10.49
CA THR A 52 -27.05 9.39 -9.10
C THR A 52 -25.61 8.92 -9.09
N THR A 53 -24.69 9.87 -9.24
CA THR A 53 -23.33 9.77 -8.79
C THR A 53 -23.47 9.28 -7.38
N ALA A 54 -23.17 7.99 -7.17
CA ALA A 54 -23.20 7.39 -5.85
C ALA A 54 -22.46 8.36 -4.93
N GLU A 55 -23.19 8.94 -3.98
CA GLU A 55 -22.66 9.92 -3.06
C GLU A 55 -21.35 9.35 -2.50
N HIS A 56 -20.26 10.10 -2.70
CA HIS A 56 -19.13 9.97 -1.83
C HIS A 56 -19.70 10.26 -0.44
N ASN A 57 -19.92 9.23 0.40
CA ASN A 57 -20.18 9.45 1.82
C ASN A 57 -19.07 10.41 2.25
N GLY A 58 -19.41 11.66 2.60
CA GLY A 58 -18.47 12.78 2.76
C GLY A 58 -17.45 12.61 3.89
N ILE A 59 -17.29 11.38 4.40
CA ILE A 59 -16.28 10.93 5.33
C ILE A 59 -14.92 11.11 4.68
N LYS A 60 -14.10 11.95 5.27
CA LYS A 60 -12.71 12.13 4.90
C LYS A 60 -11.87 11.27 5.84
N ILE A 61 -11.34 10.16 5.34
CA ILE A 61 -10.64 9.18 6.17
C ILE A 61 -9.43 9.75 6.92
N TRP A 62 -8.82 10.83 6.41
CA TRP A 62 -7.74 11.55 7.08
C TRP A 62 -8.21 12.47 8.22
N GLU A 63 -9.50 12.82 8.30
CA GLU A 63 -10.08 13.51 9.46
C GLU A 63 -10.59 12.52 10.51
N GLU A 64 -10.71 11.23 10.13
CA GLU A 64 -11.16 10.15 11.00
C GLU A 64 -10.02 9.35 11.62
N PHE A 65 -8.78 9.53 11.13
CA PHE A 65 -7.59 8.90 11.68
C PHE A 65 -7.35 9.45 13.08
N SER A 66 -7.02 8.56 14.03
CA SER A 66 -6.77 8.94 15.42
C SER A 66 -5.39 8.48 15.85
N GLY A 67 -4.51 9.45 16.11
CA GLY A 67 -3.23 9.19 16.75
C GLY A 67 -3.32 8.46 18.09
N ASP A 68 -4.39 8.68 18.87
CA ASP A 68 -4.62 7.99 20.15
C ASP A 68 -4.94 6.50 19.96
N ASP A 69 -5.78 6.17 18.98
CA ASP A 69 -6.07 4.77 18.63
C ASP A 69 -4.81 4.07 18.10
N ALA A 70 -4.05 4.74 17.24
CA ALA A 70 -2.74 4.25 16.78
C ALA A 70 -1.80 4.01 17.98
N LEU A 71 -1.66 4.97 18.90
CA LEU A 71 -0.80 4.86 20.09
C LEU A 71 -1.21 3.69 20.99
N ARG A 72 -2.51 3.44 21.15
CA ARG A 72 -3.03 2.27 21.90
C ARG A 72 -2.58 0.96 21.27
N HIS A 73 -2.55 0.87 19.95
CA HIS A 73 -2.02 -0.30 19.25
C HIS A 73 -0.51 -0.46 19.45
N VAL A 74 0.26 0.63 19.43
CA VAL A 74 1.70 0.60 19.77
C VAL A 74 1.91 0.05 21.17
N GLN A 75 1.18 0.57 22.17
CA GLN A 75 1.28 0.12 23.56
C GLN A 75 0.97 -1.37 23.69
N ALA A 76 -0.08 -1.85 23.04
CA ALA A 76 -0.46 -3.27 23.08
C ALA A 76 0.63 -4.20 22.53
N LEU A 77 1.37 -3.77 21.49
CA LEU A 77 2.50 -4.53 20.96
C LEU A 77 3.72 -4.47 21.88
N VAL A 78 4.02 -3.30 22.45
CA VAL A 78 5.13 -3.11 23.40
C VAL A 78 4.91 -3.91 24.69
N ASP A 79 3.67 -4.04 25.15
CA ASP A 79 3.29 -4.80 26.36
C ASP A 79 3.58 -6.30 26.21
N LEU A 80 3.66 -6.83 24.99
CA LEU A 80 4.11 -8.21 24.72
C LEU A 80 5.61 -8.40 25.02
N GLY A 81 6.37 -7.31 25.10
CA GLY A 81 7.84 -7.31 25.19
C GLY A 81 8.52 -7.40 23.80
N PRO A 82 9.82 -7.72 23.78
CA PRO A 82 10.56 -7.96 22.53
C PRO A 82 9.92 -9.07 21.70
N ARG A 83 9.81 -8.87 20.39
CA ARG A 83 9.17 -9.76 19.42
C ARG A 83 10.15 -10.20 18.31
N PRO A 84 11.34 -10.77 18.61
CA PRO A 84 12.22 -11.25 17.56
C PRO A 84 11.59 -12.42 16.78
N PRO A 85 11.98 -12.66 15.52
CA PRO A 85 11.49 -13.79 14.74
C PRO A 85 11.64 -15.13 15.48
N GLY A 86 10.61 -15.98 15.36
CA GLY A 86 10.54 -17.26 16.07
C GLY A 86 10.13 -17.21 17.55
N SER A 87 9.99 -16.03 18.16
CA SER A 87 9.56 -15.90 19.56
C SER A 87 8.06 -16.13 19.79
N GLU A 88 7.70 -16.48 21.03
CA GLU A 88 6.29 -16.55 21.47
C GLU A 88 5.61 -15.17 21.41
N ALA A 89 6.31 -14.10 21.82
CA ALA A 89 5.80 -12.73 21.78
C ALA A 89 5.45 -12.29 20.35
N LEU A 90 6.25 -12.66 19.35
CA LEU A 90 5.91 -12.40 17.95
C LEU A 90 4.70 -13.21 17.47
N GLN A 91 4.52 -14.45 17.95
CA GLN A 91 3.30 -15.21 17.69
C GLN A 91 2.06 -14.54 18.31
N GLN A 92 2.17 -14.00 19.52
CA GLN A 92 1.11 -13.23 20.17
C GLN A 92 0.82 -11.94 19.40
N ALA A 93 1.85 -11.24 18.92
CA ALA A 93 1.71 -10.06 18.07
C ALA A 93 0.94 -10.38 16.79
N ARG A 94 1.26 -11.48 16.09
CA ARG A 94 0.47 -11.94 14.93
C ARG A 94 -0.99 -12.18 15.25
N ALA A 95 -1.26 -12.77 16.41
CA ALA A 95 -2.63 -13.03 16.85
C ALA A 95 -3.37 -11.72 17.16
N TYR A 96 -2.71 -10.76 17.79
CA TYR A 96 -3.23 -9.43 18.04
C TYR A 96 -3.55 -8.68 16.74
N LEU A 97 -2.58 -8.54 15.85
CA LEU A 97 -2.75 -7.88 14.54
C LEU A 97 -3.91 -8.50 13.76
N ALA A 98 -3.94 -9.83 13.65
CA ALA A 98 -5.01 -10.52 12.93
C ALA A 98 -6.40 -10.30 13.54
N LYS A 99 -6.49 -10.24 14.88
CA LYS A 99 -7.74 -9.99 15.59
C LYS A 99 -8.25 -8.56 15.37
N GLU A 100 -7.38 -7.56 15.49
CA GLU A 100 -7.78 -6.15 15.26
C GLU A 100 -8.22 -5.94 13.80
N LEU A 101 -7.48 -6.51 12.84
CA LEU A 101 -7.85 -6.49 11.42
C LEU A 101 -9.21 -7.13 11.13
N ASP A 102 -9.48 -8.31 11.71
CA ASP A 102 -10.79 -8.98 11.60
C ASP A 102 -11.91 -8.12 12.18
N GLY A 103 -11.67 -7.48 13.33
CA GLY A 103 -12.59 -6.51 13.95
C GLY A 103 -12.90 -5.30 13.06
N PHE A 104 -11.99 -4.94 12.15
CA PHE A 104 -12.19 -3.89 11.13
C PHE A 104 -12.71 -4.43 9.80
N GLY A 105 -13.00 -5.74 9.69
CA GLY A 105 -13.56 -6.38 8.49
C GLY A 105 -12.52 -6.80 7.44
N TRP A 106 -11.23 -6.85 7.80
CA TRP A 106 -10.16 -7.30 6.91
C TRP A 106 -9.92 -8.81 7.03
N GLY A 107 -9.87 -9.49 5.88
CA GLY A 107 -9.48 -10.89 5.82
C GLY A 107 -7.95 -11.04 5.82
N VAL A 108 -7.40 -11.81 6.75
CA VAL A 108 -5.95 -11.97 6.94
C VAL A 108 -5.47 -13.34 6.44
N THR A 109 -4.50 -13.32 5.54
CA THR A 109 -3.76 -14.50 5.08
C THR A 109 -2.38 -14.53 5.71
N ARG A 110 -1.99 -15.68 6.26
CA ARG A 110 -0.63 -15.92 6.76
C ARG A 110 0.24 -16.49 5.65
N GLN A 111 1.29 -15.77 5.27
CA GLN A 111 2.28 -16.24 4.31
C GLN A 111 3.50 -16.74 5.09
N SER A 112 3.53 -18.05 5.37
CA SER A 112 4.63 -18.69 6.09
C SER A 112 5.71 -19.20 5.13
N PHE A 113 6.96 -18.98 5.49
CA PHE A 113 8.13 -19.50 4.79
C PHE A 113 9.28 -19.74 5.77
N THR A 114 10.35 -20.38 5.32
CA THR A 114 11.52 -20.69 6.15
C THR A 114 12.76 -20.31 5.39
N ASP A 115 13.69 -19.63 6.06
CA ASP A 115 14.96 -19.19 5.48
C ASP A 115 16.12 -19.42 6.44
N ASP A 116 17.34 -19.37 5.91
CA ASP A 116 18.56 -19.46 6.71
C ASP A 116 18.94 -18.09 7.27
N THR A 117 19.31 -18.04 8.55
CA THR A 117 19.75 -16.84 9.27
C THR A 117 21.08 -17.10 9.97
N PRO A 118 21.80 -16.07 10.45
CA PRO A 118 22.97 -16.25 11.30
C PRO A 118 22.72 -17.11 12.55
N GLU A 119 21.49 -17.12 13.09
CA GLU A 119 21.07 -17.94 14.24
C GLU A 119 20.52 -19.33 13.83
N GLY A 120 20.62 -19.69 12.54
CA GLY A 120 20.12 -20.94 11.99
C GLY A 120 18.81 -20.77 11.22
N LYS A 121 18.11 -21.88 10.98
CA LYS A 121 16.92 -21.90 10.12
C LYS A 121 15.69 -21.43 10.91
N ILE A 122 15.05 -20.36 10.45
CA ILE A 122 13.90 -19.74 11.13
C ILE A 122 12.67 -19.74 10.22
N THR A 123 11.48 -19.98 10.80
CA THR A 123 10.19 -19.83 10.12
C THR A 123 9.64 -18.43 10.35
N PHE A 124 9.45 -17.69 9.26
CA PHE A 124 8.85 -16.36 9.22
C PHE A 124 7.40 -16.46 8.75
N VAL A 125 6.58 -15.48 9.13
CA VAL A 125 5.17 -15.40 8.77
C VAL A 125 4.76 -13.96 8.48
N ASN A 126 4.68 -13.56 7.20
CA ASN A 126 4.04 -12.30 6.86
C ASN A 126 2.52 -12.39 7.09
N LEU A 127 1.88 -11.28 7.48
CA LEU A 127 0.42 -11.14 7.45
C LEU A 127 0.02 -10.28 6.27
N ILE A 128 -0.88 -10.80 5.43
CA ILE A 128 -1.40 -10.10 4.26
C ILE A 128 -2.89 -9.91 4.47
N ALA A 129 -3.32 -8.66 4.65
CA ALA A 129 -4.71 -8.32 4.88
C ALA A 129 -5.35 -7.74 3.60
N THR A 130 -6.54 -8.23 3.27
CA THR A 130 -7.34 -7.75 2.15
C THR A 130 -8.76 -7.47 2.58
N PHE A 131 -9.36 -6.41 2.05
CA PHE A 131 -10.75 -6.09 2.33
C PHE A 131 -11.69 -6.74 1.30
N PRO A 132 -12.84 -7.31 1.72
CA PRO A 132 -13.79 -7.91 0.80
C PRO A 132 -14.27 -6.93 -0.27
N ALA A 133 -14.03 -7.24 -1.54
CA ALA A 133 -14.43 -6.38 -2.67
C ALA A 133 -15.95 -6.29 -2.88
N GLY A 134 -16.73 -7.16 -2.23
CA GLY A 134 -18.18 -7.26 -2.42
C GLY A 134 -18.56 -7.31 -3.91
N ALA A 135 -19.50 -6.48 -4.32
CA ALA A 135 -19.94 -6.38 -5.71
C ALA A 135 -18.97 -5.62 -6.64
N SER A 136 -17.94 -4.93 -6.12
CA SER A 136 -17.09 -4.06 -6.96
C SER A 136 -16.04 -4.82 -7.76
N GLN A 137 -15.81 -6.11 -7.47
CA GLN A 137 -14.72 -6.94 -8.04
C GLN A 137 -13.35 -6.23 -8.03
N ALA A 138 -13.14 -5.28 -7.11
CA ALA A 138 -11.91 -4.51 -7.04
C ALA A 138 -10.74 -5.43 -6.69
N ILE A 139 -9.61 -5.20 -7.34
CA ILE A 139 -8.34 -5.86 -7.07
C ILE A 139 -7.46 -4.84 -6.34
N PRO A 140 -6.71 -5.24 -5.30
CA PRO A 140 -5.75 -4.35 -4.65
C PRO A 140 -4.78 -3.72 -5.66
N SER A 141 -4.71 -2.39 -5.64
CA SER A 141 -3.83 -1.59 -6.49
C SER A 141 -2.85 -0.72 -5.69
N PHE A 142 -2.95 -0.72 -4.36
CA PHE A 142 -2.02 -0.05 -3.45
C PHE A 142 -1.58 -1.00 -2.34
N LEU A 143 -0.32 -0.83 -1.90
CA LEU A 143 0.23 -1.50 -0.72
C LEU A 143 0.41 -0.52 0.42
N LEU A 144 0.06 -0.94 1.64
CA LEU A 144 0.51 -0.29 2.86
C LEU A 144 1.24 -1.32 3.71
N CYS A 145 2.46 -1.00 4.11
CA CYS A 145 3.40 -1.96 4.67
C CYS A 145 3.99 -1.45 5.99
N SER A 146 4.37 -2.40 6.85
CA SER A 146 5.14 -2.20 8.09
C SER A 146 5.77 -3.55 8.45
N HIS A 147 6.92 -3.56 9.12
CA HIS A 147 7.44 -4.75 9.77
C HIS A 147 6.95 -4.82 11.22
N TYR A 148 6.78 -6.02 11.78
CA TYR A 148 6.20 -6.19 13.13
C TYR A 148 7.07 -6.99 14.11
N ASP A 149 8.19 -7.52 13.62
CA ASP A 149 9.25 -8.05 14.46
C ASP A 149 10.06 -6.93 15.12
N THR A 150 10.90 -7.31 16.08
CA THR A 150 11.87 -6.42 16.71
C THR A 150 13.25 -7.03 16.61
N LYS A 151 14.28 -6.21 16.52
CA LYS A 151 15.66 -6.68 16.58
C LYS A 151 15.93 -7.61 17.76
N LEU A 152 16.65 -8.70 17.48
CA LEU A 152 17.21 -9.54 18.51
C LEU A 152 18.51 -8.92 19.06
N PHE A 153 18.51 -8.54 20.33
CA PHE A 153 19.74 -8.19 21.05
C PHE A 153 20.02 -9.20 22.16
N ALA A 154 21.22 -9.79 22.15
CA ALA A 154 21.61 -10.78 23.15
C ALA A 154 21.66 -10.24 24.59
N ASN A 155 22.02 -8.95 24.74
CA ASN A 155 22.30 -8.34 26.05
C ASN A 155 21.42 -7.11 26.35
N ALA A 156 20.34 -6.91 25.60
CA ALA A 156 19.46 -5.77 25.74
C ALA A 156 18.01 -6.17 25.56
N ARG A 157 17.13 -5.58 26.39
CA ARG A 157 15.68 -5.70 26.18
C ARG A 157 15.25 -4.58 25.25
N PHE A 158 15.07 -4.91 23.98
CA PHE A 158 14.58 -4.00 22.95
C PHE A 158 13.12 -4.27 22.65
N VAL A 159 12.23 -3.32 22.95
CA VAL A 159 10.78 -3.51 22.73
C VAL A 159 10.29 -2.97 21.40
N GLY A 160 11.11 -2.18 20.70
CA GLY A 160 10.76 -1.59 19.41
C GLY A 160 9.46 -0.80 19.51
N ALA A 161 9.44 0.27 20.31
CA ALA A 161 8.24 1.09 20.43
C ALA A 161 8.04 1.95 19.19
N ASN A 162 9.13 2.52 18.66
CA ASN A 162 9.11 3.22 17.38
C ASN A 162 9.39 2.24 16.25
N ASP A 163 10.47 1.47 16.39
CA ASP A 163 10.99 0.49 15.44
C ASP A 163 10.11 -0.77 15.47
N GLY A 164 9.28 -0.94 14.43
CA GLY A 164 8.19 -1.90 14.37
C GLY A 164 6.91 -1.48 15.12
N GLY A 165 6.98 -0.97 16.34
CA GLY A 165 5.77 -0.64 17.13
C GLY A 165 4.90 0.45 16.49
N SER A 166 5.49 1.60 16.17
CA SER A 166 4.77 2.79 15.70
C SER A 166 4.08 2.58 14.35
N SER A 167 4.78 1.96 13.41
CA SER A 167 4.32 1.71 12.06
C SER A 167 3.16 0.71 12.05
N ASN A 168 3.16 -0.29 12.93
CA ASN A 168 2.01 -1.18 13.13
C ASN A 168 0.80 -0.46 13.72
N GLY A 169 1.02 0.47 14.66
CA GLY A 169 -0.04 1.30 15.20
C GLY A 169 -0.72 2.13 14.13
N VAL A 170 0.08 2.79 13.27
CA VAL A 170 -0.43 3.53 12.10
C VAL A 170 -1.17 2.58 11.15
N LEU A 171 -0.60 1.42 10.82
CA LEU A 171 -1.18 0.52 9.82
C LEU A 171 -2.50 -0.12 10.27
N LEU A 172 -2.66 -0.43 11.56
CA LEU A 172 -3.93 -0.88 12.14
C LEU A 172 -4.98 0.23 12.14
N GLU A 173 -4.59 1.45 12.49
CA GLU A 173 -5.51 2.58 12.47
C GLU A 173 -5.92 2.96 11.04
N MET A 174 -5.01 2.85 10.07
CA MET A 174 -5.30 2.91 8.64
C MET A 174 -6.34 1.88 8.24
N ALA A 175 -6.23 0.63 8.72
CA ALA A 175 -7.20 -0.43 8.46
C ALA A 175 -8.61 -0.04 8.96
N ARG A 176 -8.70 0.55 10.16
CA ARG A 176 -9.96 1.02 10.75
C ARG A 176 -10.59 2.13 9.92
N VAL A 177 -9.85 3.19 9.57
CA VAL A 177 -10.43 4.32 8.82
C VAL A 177 -10.76 3.96 7.39
N LEU A 178 -9.95 3.13 6.73
CA LEU A 178 -10.24 2.61 5.39
C LEU A 178 -11.53 1.77 5.37
N SER A 179 -11.82 1.01 6.43
CA SER A 179 -13.05 0.20 6.52
C SER A 179 -14.33 1.03 6.39
N LYS A 180 -14.29 2.33 6.74
CA LYS A 180 -15.39 3.29 6.56
C LYS A 180 -15.66 3.63 5.09
N GLN A 181 -14.73 3.31 4.19
CA GLN A 181 -14.87 3.42 2.74
C GLN A 181 -14.56 2.07 2.04
N PRO A 182 -15.49 1.10 2.05
CA PRO A 182 -15.26 -0.26 1.54
C PRO A 182 -14.70 -0.34 0.11
N LYS A 183 -15.14 0.55 -0.79
CA LYS A 183 -14.64 0.60 -2.17
C LYS A 183 -13.15 0.98 -2.25
N LEU A 184 -12.71 1.87 -1.37
CA LEU A 184 -11.31 2.27 -1.26
C LEU A 184 -10.50 1.18 -0.55
N ALA A 185 -11.01 0.65 0.57
CA ALA A 185 -10.36 -0.45 1.29
C ALA A 185 -10.10 -1.67 0.40
N ALA A 186 -11.03 -2.04 -0.48
CA ALA A 186 -10.86 -3.16 -1.41
C ALA A 186 -9.75 -2.95 -2.46
N ARG A 187 -9.26 -1.71 -2.63
CA ARG A 187 -8.14 -1.36 -3.51
C ARG A 187 -6.79 -1.30 -2.77
N VAL A 188 -6.79 -1.51 -1.46
CA VAL A 188 -5.60 -1.51 -0.61
C VAL A 188 -5.35 -2.93 -0.12
N GLN A 189 -4.09 -3.34 -0.09
CA GLN A 189 -3.62 -4.52 0.62
C GLN A 189 -2.67 -4.06 1.71
N LEU A 190 -2.91 -4.51 2.94
CA LEU A 190 -2.03 -4.25 4.07
C LEU A 190 -1.08 -5.43 4.23
N VAL A 191 0.19 -5.16 4.46
CA VAL A 191 1.19 -6.21 4.63
C VAL A 191 2.04 -5.92 5.86
N PHE A 192 2.08 -6.89 6.76
CA PHE A 192 2.90 -6.86 7.96
C PHE A 192 4.04 -7.86 7.75
N PHE A 193 5.26 -7.35 7.58
CA PHE A 193 6.44 -8.15 7.30
C PHE A 193 7.06 -8.72 8.57
N ASP A 194 7.49 -9.98 8.49
CA ASP A 194 8.24 -10.66 9.55
C ASP A 194 9.70 -10.82 9.12
N GLY A 195 10.63 -10.52 10.03
CA GLY A 195 12.05 -10.61 9.78
C GLY A 195 12.54 -9.48 8.89
N GLU A 196 12.07 -8.26 9.10
CA GLU A 196 12.76 -7.09 8.56
C GLU A 196 14.15 -7.01 9.19
N GLU A 197 14.22 -7.22 10.50
CA GLU A 197 15.42 -6.96 11.27
C GLU A 197 16.53 -7.96 10.97
N ALA A 198 17.72 -7.42 10.68
CA ALA A 198 18.92 -8.25 10.57
C ALA A 198 19.32 -8.83 11.93
N TYR A 199 19.82 -10.06 11.94
CA TYR A 199 20.37 -10.68 13.15
C TYR A 199 21.75 -10.11 13.51
N VAL A 200 22.56 -9.82 12.50
CA VAL A 200 23.90 -9.24 12.67
C VAL A 200 23.97 -7.86 12.02
N SER A 201 23.69 -7.80 10.72
CA SER A 201 23.76 -6.56 9.95
C SER A 201 23.05 -6.73 8.62
N PHE A 202 22.41 -5.68 8.11
CA PHE A 202 21.74 -5.73 6.81
C PHE A 202 22.70 -6.14 5.69
N THR A 203 22.35 -7.22 5.01
CA THR A 203 23.06 -7.74 3.82
C THR A 203 22.06 -8.32 2.83
N ASP A 204 22.57 -8.81 1.69
CA ASP A 204 21.76 -9.56 0.72
C ASP A 204 21.17 -10.87 1.29
N THR A 205 21.45 -11.27 2.52
CA THR A 205 20.94 -12.52 3.14
C THR A 205 20.58 -12.39 4.62
N ASP A 206 20.75 -11.21 5.23
CA ASP A 206 20.48 -10.95 6.65
C ASP A 206 19.64 -9.66 6.75
N GLY A 207 18.37 -9.82 7.12
CA GLY A 207 17.34 -8.78 7.10
C GLY A 207 16.41 -8.84 5.87
N LEU A 208 15.31 -8.09 5.94
CA LEU A 208 14.27 -7.96 4.93
C LEU A 208 13.69 -9.30 4.45
N TYR A 209 13.73 -10.35 5.29
CA TYR A 209 13.33 -11.71 4.95
C TYR A 209 11.89 -11.74 4.42
N GLY A 210 10.98 -11.08 5.17
CA GLY A 210 9.56 -10.97 4.86
C GLY A 210 9.28 -10.31 3.52
N SER A 211 9.78 -9.09 3.33
CA SER A 211 9.52 -8.31 2.11
C SER A 211 10.19 -8.89 0.88
N ARG A 212 11.41 -9.43 1.00
CA ARG A 212 12.10 -10.15 -0.09
C ARG A 212 11.30 -11.36 -0.54
N TYR A 213 10.82 -12.18 0.40
CA TYR A 213 9.99 -13.33 0.08
C TYR A 213 8.69 -12.89 -0.61
N PHE A 214 7.99 -11.91 -0.04
CA PHE A 214 6.75 -11.38 -0.58
C PHE A 214 6.91 -10.84 -2.01
N ALA A 215 7.92 -10.00 -2.24
CA ALA A 215 8.24 -9.42 -3.55
C ALA A 215 8.53 -10.51 -4.59
N LYS A 216 9.33 -11.53 -4.22
CA LYS A 216 9.65 -12.67 -5.08
C LYS A 216 8.40 -13.47 -5.45
N GLN A 217 7.48 -13.71 -4.51
CA GLN A 217 6.24 -14.43 -4.78
C GLN A 217 5.32 -13.64 -5.73
N LEU A 218 5.19 -12.32 -5.53
CA LEU A 218 4.42 -11.48 -6.45
C LEU A 218 5.02 -11.45 -7.86
N ALA A 219 6.35 -11.35 -7.97
CA ALA A 219 7.05 -11.36 -9.24
C ALA A 219 6.86 -12.70 -9.97
N ALA A 220 7.04 -13.83 -9.27
CA ALA A 220 6.81 -15.16 -9.82
C ALA A 220 5.36 -15.38 -10.28
N ALA A 221 4.40 -14.78 -9.59
CA ALA A 221 2.99 -14.81 -9.96
C ALA A 221 2.59 -13.80 -11.06
N GLY A 222 3.52 -12.95 -11.52
CA GLY A 222 3.23 -11.90 -12.50
C GLY A 222 2.30 -10.79 -11.98
N LYS A 223 2.23 -10.59 -10.65
CA LYS A 223 1.27 -9.69 -10.00
C LYS A 223 1.83 -8.32 -9.62
N THR A 224 3.14 -8.07 -9.76
CA THR A 224 3.77 -6.81 -9.34
C THR A 224 3.16 -5.58 -10.03
N LYS A 225 2.86 -5.70 -11.32
CA LYS A 225 2.31 -4.60 -12.15
C LYS A 225 0.89 -4.17 -11.78
N GLN A 226 0.18 -4.89 -10.91
CA GLN A 226 -1.16 -4.49 -10.47
C GLN A 226 -1.10 -3.29 -9.50
N PHE A 227 0.03 -3.13 -8.80
CA PHE A 227 0.23 -2.09 -7.81
C PHE A 227 0.70 -0.80 -8.47
N LYS A 228 -0.07 0.27 -8.28
CA LYS A 228 0.21 1.61 -8.77
C LYS A 228 1.10 2.41 -7.81
N GLY A 229 1.12 2.02 -6.54
CA GLY A 229 1.87 2.66 -5.48
C GLY A 229 1.89 1.81 -4.20
N GLY A 230 2.86 2.09 -3.34
CA GLY A 230 2.96 1.52 -2.01
C GLY A 230 3.51 2.54 -1.02
N ILE A 231 3.18 2.39 0.25
CA ILE A 231 3.76 3.13 1.36
C ILE A 231 4.25 2.11 2.39
N LEU A 232 5.54 2.14 2.70
CA LEU A 232 6.11 1.55 3.90
C LEU A 232 6.12 2.62 4.99
N PHE A 233 5.69 2.23 6.19
CA PHE A 233 5.87 3.01 7.40
C PHE A 233 6.96 2.35 8.24
N ASP A 234 7.94 3.13 8.67
CA ASP A 234 8.92 2.68 9.66
C ASP A 234 9.32 3.81 10.62
N MET A 235 9.45 3.51 11.91
CA MET A 235 9.86 4.48 12.94
C MET A 235 9.10 5.84 12.93
N VAL A 236 7.78 5.82 12.76
CA VAL A 236 6.94 7.01 12.50
C VAL A 236 6.28 7.63 13.75
N GLY A 237 6.71 7.23 14.94
CA GLY A 237 6.09 7.58 16.22
C GLY A 237 6.85 8.62 17.06
N ASP A 238 8.07 9.02 16.68
CA ASP A 238 8.92 9.89 17.51
C ASP A 238 8.24 11.23 17.86
N LYS A 239 8.37 11.66 19.12
CA LYS A 239 7.90 12.97 19.61
C LYS A 239 8.56 14.15 18.88
N SER A 240 9.77 13.99 18.38
CA SER A 240 10.49 15.00 17.58
C SER A 240 10.43 14.69 16.08
N LEU A 241 9.27 14.20 15.62
CA LEU A 241 9.02 13.65 14.29
C LEU A 241 9.67 14.44 13.14
N THR A 242 10.57 13.75 12.44
CA THR A 242 11.18 14.13 11.17
C THR A 242 11.09 12.98 10.18
N VAL A 243 9.99 12.92 9.43
CA VAL A 243 9.82 11.91 8.38
C VAL A 243 10.73 12.23 7.19
N THR A 244 11.67 11.34 6.93
CA THR A 244 12.56 11.38 5.79
C THR A 244 12.09 10.43 4.70
N LEU A 245 12.25 10.84 3.44
CA LEU A 245 11.89 10.07 2.26
C LEU A 245 13.18 9.63 1.54
N PRO A 246 13.46 8.33 1.37
CA PRO A 246 14.67 7.85 0.71
C PRO A 246 14.82 8.38 -0.73
N PRO A 247 16.06 8.58 -1.24
CA PRO A 247 16.29 9.10 -2.59
C PRO A 247 15.75 8.23 -3.73
N ASP A 248 15.55 6.93 -3.50
CA ASP A 248 14.95 5.98 -4.44
C ASP A 248 13.41 5.98 -4.41
N SER A 249 12.80 6.85 -3.60
CA SER A 249 11.34 7.04 -3.54
C SER A 249 10.75 7.36 -4.92
N PRO A 250 9.65 6.71 -5.33
CA PRO A 250 9.00 7.00 -6.61
C PRO A 250 8.52 8.47 -6.70
N PRO A 251 9.00 9.27 -7.69
CA PRO A 251 8.76 10.73 -7.70
C PRO A 251 7.30 11.17 -7.72
N THR A 252 6.42 10.36 -8.32
CA THR A 252 4.97 10.65 -8.33
C THR A 252 4.36 10.46 -6.94
N ILE A 253 4.78 9.43 -6.21
CA ILE A 253 4.31 9.16 -4.84
C ILE A 253 4.83 10.23 -3.90
N THR A 254 6.13 10.56 -3.98
CA THR A 254 6.75 11.63 -3.17
C THR A 254 6.04 12.97 -3.32
N ARG A 255 5.75 13.39 -4.57
CA ARG A 255 4.98 14.62 -4.81
C ARG A 255 3.58 14.57 -4.20
N GLY A 256 2.93 13.42 -4.27
CA GLY A 256 1.62 13.20 -3.66
C GLY A 256 1.66 13.31 -2.13
N ILE A 257 2.64 12.68 -1.48
CA ILE A 257 2.84 12.77 -0.03
C ILE A 257 3.10 14.21 0.40
N PHE A 258 3.98 14.94 -0.28
CA PHE A 258 4.21 16.36 0.04
C PHE A 258 2.99 17.22 -0.19
N ALA A 259 2.22 16.99 -1.27
CA ALA A 259 0.98 17.72 -1.51
C ALA A 259 -0.08 17.43 -0.43
N ALA A 260 -0.19 16.19 0.02
CA ALA A 260 -1.06 15.81 1.14
C ALA A 260 -0.62 16.48 2.45
N ALA A 261 0.68 16.49 2.74
CA ALA A 261 1.23 17.15 3.93
C ALA A 261 1.07 18.69 3.90
N GLU A 262 1.18 19.31 2.73
CA GLU A 262 0.85 20.74 2.52
C GLU A 262 -0.64 21.00 2.77
N ALA A 263 -1.52 20.18 2.19
CA ALA A 263 -2.96 20.33 2.35
C ALA A 263 -3.42 20.19 3.82
N LEU A 264 -2.68 19.44 4.62
CA LEU A 264 -2.93 19.25 6.05
C LEU A 264 -2.10 20.21 6.94
N ASN A 265 -1.33 21.14 6.37
CA ASN A 265 -0.48 22.11 7.09
C ASN A 265 0.59 21.47 8.00
N VAL A 266 1.07 20.27 7.65
CA VAL A 266 2.09 19.50 8.40
C VAL A 266 3.35 19.24 7.59
N ARG A 267 3.49 19.87 6.41
CA ARG A 267 4.63 19.69 5.48
C ARG A 267 6.01 19.85 6.13
N ARG A 268 6.13 20.63 7.21
CA ARG A 268 7.37 20.82 7.98
C ARG A 268 7.97 19.52 8.55
N HIS A 269 7.16 18.49 8.75
CA HIS A 269 7.60 17.19 9.29
C HIS A 269 8.16 16.24 8.23
N PHE A 270 8.06 16.58 6.95
CA PHE A 270 8.46 15.69 5.86
C PHE A 270 9.63 16.29 5.09
N THR A 271 10.70 15.53 4.89
CA THR A 271 11.88 15.99 4.13
C THR A 271 12.47 14.84 3.32
N TYR A 272 13.41 15.14 2.43
CA TYR A 272 14.20 14.09 1.80
C TYR A 272 15.30 13.61 2.75
N ALA A 273 15.56 12.31 2.75
CA ALA A 273 16.72 11.76 3.43
C ALA A 273 18.02 12.24 2.74
N SER A 274 19.09 12.45 3.52
CA SER A 274 20.39 12.86 3.00
C SER A 274 21.16 11.73 2.30
N GLY A 275 20.77 10.47 2.54
CA GLY A 275 21.44 9.27 2.04
C GLY A 275 20.44 8.19 1.66
N ALA A 276 20.95 7.12 1.05
CA ALA A 276 20.16 5.93 0.77
C ALA A 276 19.78 5.24 2.09
N ILE A 277 18.57 4.68 2.12
CA ILE A 277 18.03 3.88 3.21
C ILE A 277 17.65 2.54 2.59
N THR A 278 18.11 1.44 3.19
CA THR A 278 17.75 0.08 2.78
C THR A 278 16.76 -0.45 3.79
N ASP A 279 15.57 -0.78 3.32
CA ASP A 279 14.41 -1.18 4.12
C ASP A 279 13.46 -2.02 3.23
N ASP A 280 12.33 -2.49 3.75
CA ASP A 280 11.35 -3.36 3.11
C ASP A 280 10.79 -2.81 1.79
N HIS A 281 10.89 -1.49 1.53
CA HIS A 281 10.52 -0.89 0.24
C HIS A 281 11.51 -1.26 -0.87
N THR A 282 12.77 -1.53 -0.52
CA THR A 282 13.86 -1.81 -1.45
C THR A 282 13.58 -3.07 -2.30
N PRO A 283 13.27 -4.26 -1.72
CA PRO A 283 12.91 -5.43 -2.51
C PRO A 283 11.59 -5.26 -3.30
N LEU A 284 10.64 -4.46 -2.80
CA LEU A 284 9.40 -4.14 -3.52
C LEU A 284 9.70 -3.31 -4.78
N ASN A 285 10.50 -2.26 -4.64
CA ASN A 285 10.98 -1.42 -5.75
C ASN A 285 11.76 -2.25 -6.77
N ALA A 286 12.66 -3.13 -6.31
CA ALA A 286 13.42 -4.04 -7.18
C ALA A 286 12.53 -5.01 -7.97
N ALA A 287 11.38 -5.42 -7.41
CA ALA A 287 10.37 -6.22 -8.09
C ALA A 287 9.44 -5.41 -9.02
N GLY A 288 9.63 -4.10 -9.10
CA GLY A 288 8.85 -3.19 -9.94
C GLY A 288 7.55 -2.70 -9.29
N ILE A 289 7.41 -2.79 -7.97
CA ILE A 289 6.29 -2.23 -7.21
C ILE A 289 6.72 -0.87 -6.66
N PRO A 290 6.22 0.26 -7.20
CA PRO A 290 6.66 1.59 -6.76
C PRO A 290 6.21 1.84 -5.32
N THR A 291 7.15 1.79 -4.38
CA THR A 291 6.90 1.92 -2.95
C THR A 291 7.75 3.04 -2.37
N ILE A 292 7.11 3.99 -1.69
CA ILE A 292 7.80 4.98 -0.87
C ILE A 292 7.98 4.45 0.54
N ASP A 293 9.05 4.85 1.19
CA ASP A 293 9.27 4.63 2.61
C ASP A 293 9.16 5.97 3.36
N LEU A 294 8.36 5.97 4.42
CA LEU A 294 8.15 7.09 5.32
C LEU A 294 8.81 6.73 6.65
N ILE A 295 10.00 7.27 6.88
CA ILE A 295 10.87 6.84 7.98
C ILE A 295 11.52 8.00 8.72
N ASP A 296 11.50 7.98 10.06
CA ASP A 296 12.30 8.90 10.86
C ASP A 296 13.71 8.34 11.09
N PHE A 297 14.57 8.53 10.08
CA PHE A 297 15.94 8.01 10.12
C PHE A 297 16.89 8.88 10.97
N GLU A 298 16.40 9.96 11.58
CA GLU A 298 17.15 10.80 12.51
C GLU A 298 16.85 10.45 13.99
N TYR A 299 16.08 9.38 14.22
CA TYR A 299 15.64 8.93 15.54
C TYR A 299 16.79 8.46 16.46
N PRO A 300 17.13 9.18 17.55
CA PRO A 300 18.30 8.86 18.36
C PRO A 300 18.24 7.54 19.15
N ALA A 301 17.03 7.04 19.45
CA ALA A 301 16.84 5.82 20.22
C ALA A 301 16.75 4.56 19.35
N TRP A 302 16.87 4.67 18.02
CA TRP A 302 16.92 3.55 17.09
C TRP A 302 17.97 2.50 17.52
N HIS A 303 17.57 1.22 17.52
CA HIS A 303 18.43 0.11 17.96
C HIS A 303 19.03 0.26 19.36
N THR A 304 18.34 0.96 20.28
CA THR A 304 18.73 1.06 21.69
C THR A 304 17.61 0.60 22.62
N PRO A 305 17.91 0.15 23.86
CA PRO A 305 16.89 -0.13 24.88
C PRO A 305 15.97 1.05 25.21
N ASP A 306 16.35 2.28 24.83
CA ASP A 306 15.57 3.49 25.07
C ASP A 306 14.43 3.66 24.06
N ASP A 307 14.34 2.82 23.02
CA ASP A 307 13.19 2.80 22.11
C ASP A 307 11.95 2.23 22.81
N THR A 308 11.25 3.10 23.51
CA THR A 308 10.21 2.80 24.48
C THR A 308 9.04 3.79 24.36
N MET A 309 7.91 3.47 24.98
CA MET A 309 6.65 4.23 24.81
C MET A 309 6.75 5.71 25.18
N ASP A 310 7.67 6.13 26.05
CA ASP A 310 7.86 7.55 26.35
C ASP A 310 8.48 8.34 25.20
N LYS A 311 8.98 7.68 24.14
CA LYS A 311 9.42 8.32 22.89
C LYS A 311 8.29 8.54 21.91
N ILE A 312 7.18 7.83 22.07
CA ILE A 312 6.10 7.80 21.09
C ILE A 312 5.07 8.89 21.40
N SER A 313 4.53 9.49 20.34
CA SER A 313 3.55 10.57 20.43
C SER A 313 2.33 10.27 19.54
N ALA A 314 1.13 10.41 20.12
CA ALA A 314 -0.12 10.30 19.36
C ALA A 314 -0.17 11.34 18.22
N GLU A 315 0.33 12.56 18.45
CA GLU A 315 0.39 13.62 17.44
C GLU A 315 1.24 13.21 16.22
N SER A 316 2.38 12.56 16.44
CA SER A 316 3.27 12.10 15.38
C SER A 316 2.61 11.01 14.53
N LEU A 317 2.00 10.03 15.21
CA LEU A 317 1.25 8.96 14.54
C LEU A 317 0.08 9.54 13.73
N ASP A 318 -0.63 10.54 14.26
CA ASP A 318 -1.71 11.24 13.57
C ASP A 318 -1.21 11.96 12.31
N ILE A 319 -0.13 12.74 12.43
CA ILE A 319 0.47 13.46 11.30
C ILE A 319 0.77 12.49 10.14
N VAL A 320 1.44 11.38 10.43
CA VAL A 320 1.86 10.42 9.41
C VAL A 320 0.66 9.68 8.82
N GLY A 321 -0.23 9.16 9.68
CA GLY A 321 -1.41 8.43 9.26
C GLY A 321 -2.38 9.29 8.44
N SER A 322 -2.66 10.51 8.90
CA SER A 322 -3.53 11.47 8.22
C SER A 322 -2.98 11.88 6.85
N VAL A 323 -1.66 12.09 6.72
CA VAL A 323 -1.02 12.36 5.41
C VAL A 323 -1.14 11.17 4.47
N ALA A 324 -0.87 9.95 4.94
CA ALA A 324 -1.01 8.76 4.12
C ALA A 324 -2.47 8.50 3.69
N ALA A 325 -3.42 8.66 4.61
CA ALA A 325 -4.86 8.55 4.34
C ALA A 325 -5.33 9.59 3.31
N ARG A 326 -4.83 10.83 3.43
CA ARG A 326 -5.13 11.90 2.48
C ARG A 326 -4.59 11.59 1.10
N TYR A 327 -3.33 11.19 1.02
CA TYR A 327 -2.69 10.78 -0.24
C TYR A 327 -3.45 9.63 -0.92
N LEU A 328 -3.80 8.58 -0.17
CA LEU A 328 -4.55 7.45 -0.72
C LEU A 328 -5.92 7.86 -1.23
N ALA A 329 -6.64 8.71 -0.51
CA ALA A 329 -7.92 9.21 -0.98
C ALA A 329 -7.76 10.00 -2.29
N ASP A 330 -6.75 10.86 -2.39
CA ASP A 330 -6.50 11.64 -3.60
C ASP A 330 -6.06 10.77 -4.80
N GLU A 331 -5.29 9.69 -4.59
CA GLU A 331 -4.76 8.85 -5.67
C GLU A 331 -5.64 7.65 -6.05
N ALA A 332 -6.22 6.94 -5.08
CA ALA A 332 -6.96 5.72 -5.35
C ALA A 332 -8.37 5.97 -5.91
N LEU A 333 -8.88 7.20 -5.76
CA LEU A 333 -10.12 7.67 -6.37
C LEU A 333 -9.95 8.19 -7.80
N LYS A 334 -8.71 8.31 -8.29
CA LYS A 334 -8.41 8.55 -9.73
C LYS A 334 -8.53 7.26 -10.55
#